data_AF-A0A5S9PSV2-F1
#
_entry.id   AF-A0A5S9PSV2-F1
#
_cell.length_a   1.000
_cell.length_b   1.000
_cell.length_c   1.000
_cell.angle_alpha   90.00
_cell.angle_beta   90.00
_cell.angle_gamma   90.00
#
_symmetry.space_group_name_H-M   'P 1'
#
loop_
_entity.id
_entity.type
_entity.pdbx_description
1 polymer ?
#
loop_
_entity_poly.entity_id
_entity_poly.type
_entity_poly.pdbx_seq_one_letter_code
_entity_poly.pdbx_strand_id
1 'polypeptide(L)'
;MPVVFPSMSDNAEKKRELVNDLNRQTSKIGWREIQRFYAAGDAVYVKSGMDLVNVAAEVALDNSAQLKQWMEADEVHAVTEAQASAWFDGEKTVWAVVVSPWVFVQPID
;
A
#
# COMPACT_ATOMS: atom_id res chain seq x y z
N MET A 1 15.22 -23.19 32.45
CA MET A 1 14.15 -22.87 31.49
C MET A 1 14.80 -22.11 30.34
N PRO A 2 14.74 -22.59 29.09
CA PRO A 2 15.29 -21.84 27.97
C PRO A 2 14.31 -20.73 27.61
N VAL A 3 14.84 -19.52 27.50
CA VAL A 3 14.14 -18.38 26.91
C VAL A 3 13.93 -18.68 25.42
N VAL A 4 12.69 -18.86 25.00
CA VAL A 4 12.33 -18.98 23.59
C VAL A 4 12.44 -17.59 22.99
N PHE A 5 13.55 -17.32 22.31
CA PHE A 5 13.62 -16.17 21.42
C PHE A 5 12.73 -16.46 20.20
N PRO A 6 11.83 -15.55 19.78
CA PRO A 6 11.11 -15.73 18.53
C PRO A 6 12.15 -15.86 17.40
N SER A 7 12.07 -16.97 16.66
CA SER A 7 13.04 -17.32 15.63
C SER A 7 12.85 -16.39 14.42
N MET A 8 13.93 -16.02 13.73
CA MET A 8 13.86 -15.30 12.45
C MET A 8 12.96 -15.99 11.40
N SER A 9 12.71 -17.30 11.59
CA SER A 9 11.78 -18.09 10.77
C SER A 9 10.32 -17.63 10.88
N ASP A 10 9.86 -17.21 12.06
CA ASP A 10 8.44 -16.90 12.30
C ASP A 10 8.00 -15.63 11.56
N ASN A 11 8.88 -14.63 11.48
CA ASN A 11 8.55 -13.37 10.83
C ASN A 11 8.51 -13.48 9.29
N ALA A 12 9.35 -14.36 8.72
CA ALA A 12 9.37 -14.61 7.28
C ALA A 12 8.11 -15.36 6.82
N GLU A 13 7.63 -16.32 7.61
CA GLU A 13 6.39 -17.06 7.32
C GLU A 13 5.16 -16.15 7.49
N LYS A 14 5.14 -15.34 8.55
CA LYS A 14 4.09 -14.35 8.77
C LYS A 14 4.04 -13.30 7.65
N LYS A 15 5.21 -12.82 7.18
CA LYS A 15 5.30 -11.92 6.02
C LYS A 15 4.75 -12.58 4.75
N ARG A 16 5.02 -13.87 4.52
CA ARG A 16 4.50 -14.60 3.34
C ARG A 16 2.99 -14.75 3.37
N GLU A 17 2.43 -15.09 4.53
CA GLU A 17 0.97 -15.19 4.72
C GLU A 17 0.31 -13.83 4.46
N LEU A 18 0.88 -12.77 5.04
CA LEU A 18 0.44 -11.40 4.84
C LEU A 18 0.52 -10.96 3.37
N VAL A 19 1.62 -11.27 2.66
CA VAL A 19 1.77 -11.00 1.23
C VAL A 19 0.68 -11.72 0.41
N ASN A 20 0.32 -12.94 0.79
CA ASN A 20 -0.74 -13.69 0.09
C ASN A 20 -2.13 -13.07 0.34
N ASP A 21 -2.42 -12.68 1.58
CA ASP A 21 -3.67 -11.99 1.91
C ASP A 21 -3.74 -10.62 1.24
N LEU A 22 -2.65 -9.87 1.23
CA LEU A 22 -2.55 -8.59 0.54
C LEU A 22 -2.72 -8.78 -0.96
N ASN A 23 -2.13 -9.79 -1.58
CA ASN A 23 -2.38 -10.11 -2.99
C ASN A 23 -3.87 -10.35 -3.28
N ARG A 24 -4.61 -10.97 -2.35
CA ARG A 24 -6.07 -11.13 -2.47
C ARG A 24 -6.84 -9.83 -2.26
N GLN A 25 -6.30 -8.92 -1.45
CA GLN A 25 -6.84 -7.58 -1.22
C GLN A 25 -6.39 -6.58 -2.30
N THR A 26 -5.40 -6.95 -3.11
CA THR A 26 -4.90 -6.11 -4.20
C THR A 26 -5.81 -6.31 -5.40
N SER A 27 -6.45 -5.24 -5.85
CA SER A 27 -7.34 -5.30 -7.02
C SER A 27 -7.06 -4.14 -7.95
N LYS A 28 -7.15 -4.41 -9.25
CA LYS A 28 -7.15 -3.36 -10.27
C LYS A 28 -8.53 -2.75 -10.31
N ILE A 29 -8.64 -1.47 -10.05
CA ILE A 29 -9.91 -0.75 -10.02
C ILE A 29 -9.73 0.62 -10.66
N GLY A 30 -10.80 1.15 -11.27
CA GLY A 30 -10.79 2.52 -11.76
C GLY A 30 -10.62 3.48 -10.59
N TRP A 31 -9.73 4.47 -10.71
CA TRP A 31 -9.51 5.48 -9.67
C TRP A 31 -10.83 6.13 -9.22
N ARG A 32 -11.75 6.39 -10.14
CA ARG A 32 -13.06 6.98 -9.82
C ARG A 32 -13.88 6.17 -8.83
N GLU A 33 -13.79 4.84 -8.89
CA GLU A 33 -14.55 3.97 -7.99
C GLU A 33 -13.97 4.06 -6.58
N ILE A 34 -12.65 4.03 -6.45
CA ILE A 34 -11.99 4.07 -5.13
C ILE A 34 -12.05 5.45 -4.49
N GLN A 35 -11.92 6.52 -5.29
CA GLN A 35 -12.03 7.90 -4.82
C GLN A 35 -13.37 8.15 -4.13
N ARG A 36 -14.47 7.51 -4.56
CA ARG A 36 -15.78 7.62 -3.90
C ARG A 36 -15.79 7.07 -2.48
N PHE A 37 -15.03 6.00 -2.22
CA PHE A 37 -14.97 5.36 -0.89
C PHE A 37 -13.91 5.99 0.01
N TYR A 38 -12.81 6.47 -0.56
CA TYR A 38 -11.64 6.98 0.15
C TYR A 38 -11.40 8.49 -0.05
N ALA A 39 -12.46 9.25 -0.41
CA ALA A 39 -12.46 10.71 -0.53
C ALA A 39 -12.03 11.44 0.76
N ALA A 40 -11.97 10.73 1.89
CA ALA A 40 -11.58 11.26 3.20
C ALA A 40 -10.07 11.53 3.34
N GLY A 41 -9.25 11.25 2.32
CA GLY A 41 -7.80 11.50 2.36
C GLY A 41 -6.98 10.31 2.88
N ASP A 42 -7.59 9.15 3.00
CA ASP A 42 -6.93 7.90 3.41
C ASP A 42 -6.19 7.20 2.25
N ALA A 43 -6.15 7.83 1.06
CA ALA A 43 -5.50 7.30 -0.13
C ALA A 43 -4.03 7.73 -0.20
N VAL A 44 -3.15 6.73 -0.28
CA VAL A 44 -1.69 6.89 -0.37
C VAL A 44 -1.24 6.43 -1.76
N TYR A 45 -0.62 7.33 -2.50
CA TYR A 45 0.04 7.02 -3.75
C TYR A 45 1.34 6.26 -3.51
N VAL A 46 1.57 5.26 -4.34
CA VAL A 46 2.81 4.50 -4.45
C VAL A 46 3.34 4.63 -5.87
N LYS A 47 4.62 4.97 -6.00
CA LYS A 47 5.29 5.16 -7.28
C LYS A 47 5.25 3.91 -8.16
N SER A 48 5.00 4.10 -9.45
CA SER A 48 5.16 3.10 -10.51
C SER A 48 6.60 2.56 -10.50
N GLY A 49 6.77 1.28 -10.16
CA GLY A 49 8.07 0.61 -9.97
C GLY A 49 8.33 0.06 -8.57
N MET A 50 7.51 0.42 -7.58
CA MET A 50 7.54 -0.22 -6.26
C MET A 50 6.58 -1.41 -6.19
N ASP A 51 6.89 -2.37 -5.33
CA ASP A 51 5.98 -3.46 -4.98
C ASP A 51 4.92 -2.98 -3.99
N LEU A 52 3.72 -2.69 -4.49
CA LEU A 52 2.55 -2.30 -3.69
C LEU A 52 2.30 -3.28 -2.53
N VAL A 53 2.46 -4.59 -2.79
CA VAL A 53 2.27 -5.65 -1.79
C VAL A 53 3.36 -5.64 -0.74
N ASN A 54 4.61 -5.33 -1.12
CA ASN A 54 5.70 -5.19 -0.15
C ASN A 54 5.49 -3.96 0.73
N VAL A 55 5.09 -2.83 0.15
CA VAL A 55 4.73 -1.61 0.92
C VAL A 55 3.63 -1.91 1.93
N ALA A 56 2.55 -2.55 1.48
CA ALA A 56 1.45 -2.93 2.35
C ALA A 56 1.86 -3.94 3.44
N ALA A 57 2.76 -4.88 3.13
CA ALA A 57 3.29 -5.83 4.11
C ALA A 57 4.14 -5.13 5.18
N GLU A 58 5.01 -4.20 4.79
CA GLU A 58 5.81 -3.41 5.74
C GLU A 58 4.91 -2.57 6.66
N VAL A 59 3.85 -1.95 6.11
CA VAL A 59 2.88 -1.17 6.89
C VAL A 59 2.09 -2.07 7.85
N ALA A 60 1.65 -3.24 7.40
CA ALA A 60 0.92 -4.18 8.26
C ALA A 60 1.83 -4.88 9.29
N LEU A 61 3.15 -4.89 9.10
CA LEU A 61 4.15 -5.26 10.10
C LEU A 61 4.52 -4.10 11.05
N ASP A 62 3.81 -2.97 10.97
CA ASP A 62 4.05 -1.74 11.75
C ASP A 62 5.47 -1.16 11.51
N ASN A 63 6.04 -1.36 10.32
CA ASN A 63 7.35 -0.85 9.94
C ASN A 63 7.28 0.61 9.46
N SER A 64 6.91 1.49 10.38
CA SER A 64 6.84 2.94 10.17
C SER A 64 8.17 3.57 9.73
N ALA A 65 9.30 2.95 10.06
CA ALA A 65 10.62 3.42 9.64
C ALA A 65 10.81 3.32 8.11
N GLN A 66 10.40 2.20 7.53
CA GLN A 66 10.45 2.00 6.08
C GLN A 66 9.48 2.93 5.35
N LEU A 67 8.26 3.10 5.88
CA LEU A 67 7.29 4.04 5.34
C LEU A 67 7.83 5.46 5.31
N LYS A 68 8.50 5.89 6.39
CA LYS A 68 9.11 7.21 6.47
C LYS A 68 10.22 7.42 5.43
N GLN A 69 11.05 6.41 5.18
CA GLN A 69 12.07 6.47 4.13
C GLN A 69 11.45 6.66 2.74
N TRP A 70 10.35 5.97 2.44
CA TRP A 70 9.68 6.13 1.16
C TRP A 70 9.01 7.50 1.02
N MET A 71 8.47 8.05 2.11
CA MET A 71 7.96 9.42 2.13
C MET A 71 9.08 10.45 1.92
N GLU A 72 10.25 10.25 2.54
CA GLU A 72 11.42 11.13 2.35
C GLU A 72 12.00 11.02 0.93
N ALA A 73 11.87 9.85 0.29
CA ALA A 73 12.31 9.59 -1.07
C ALA A 73 11.30 10.01 -2.15
N ASP A 74 10.15 10.58 -1.78
CA ASP A 74 9.03 10.92 -2.68
C ASP A 74 8.53 9.70 -3.48
N GLU A 75 8.66 8.51 -2.90
CA GLU A 75 8.21 7.26 -3.51
C GLU A 75 6.79 6.87 -3.06
N VAL A 76 6.43 7.24 -1.83
CA VAL A 76 5.11 7.01 -1.23
C VAL A 76 4.63 8.30 -0.60
N HIS A 77 3.48 8.80 -1.03
CA HIS A 77 2.92 10.06 -0.52
C HIS A 77 1.40 10.06 -0.56
N ALA A 78 0.76 10.92 0.22
CA ALA A 78 -0.69 11.06 0.16
C ALA A 78 -1.12 11.52 -1.24
N VAL A 79 -2.18 10.92 -1.79
CA VAL A 79 -2.68 11.32 -3.12
C VAL A 79 -3.10 12.79 -3.05
N THR A 80 -2.46 13.62 -3.88
CA THR A 80 -2.82 15.03 -3.99
C THR A 80 -4.09 15.21 -4.80
N GLU A 81 -4.84 16.28 -4.53
CA GLU A 81 -6.06 16.59 -5.28
C GLU A 81 -5.80 16.72 -6.80
N ALA A 82 -4.63 17.26 -7.18
CA ALA A 82 -4.22 17.35 -8.58
C ALA A 82 -4.01 15.96 -9.23
N GLN A 83 -3.34 15.04 -8.54
CA GLN A 83 -3.18 13.66 -9.04
C GLN A 83 -4.53 12.93 -9.09
N ALA A 84 -5.36 13.09 -8.07
CA ALA A 84 -6.69 12.52 -8.03
C ALA A 84 -7.53 13.00 -9.22
N SER A 85 -7.53 14.31 -9.50
CA SER A 85 -8.25 14.89 -10.64
C SER A 85 -7.70 14.37 -11.96
N ALA A 86 -6.37 14.29 -12.12
CA ALA A 86 -5.74 13.80 -13.34
C ALA A 86 -6.10 12.32 -13.64
N TRP A 87 -6.11 11.46 -12.62
CA TRP A 87 -6.55 10.07 -12.78
C TRP A 87 -8.05 9.94 -12.98
N PHE A 88 -8.83 10.84 -12.37
CA PHE A 88 -10.29 10.89 -12.53
C PHE A 88 -10.68 11.26 -13.97
N ASP A 89 -10.10 12.34 -14.50
CA ASP A 89 -10.36 12.82 -15.88
C ASP A 89 -9.85 11.83 -16.93
N GLY A 90 -8.73 11.15 -16.65
CA GLY A 90 -8.15 10.15 -17.53
C GLY A 90 -8.78 8.75 -17.44
N GLU A 91 -9.82 8.54 -16.62
CA GLU A 91 -10.37 7.23 -16.28
C GLU A 91 -9.29 6.17 -15.99
N LYS A 92 -8.22 6.59 -15.29
CA LYS A 92 -7.04 5.75 -15.08
C LYS A 92 -7.38 4.57 -14.16
N THR A 93 -6.89 3.40 -14.54
CA THR A 93 -6.93 2.21 -13.69
C THR A 93 -5.72 2.22 -12.78
N VAL A 94 -5.94 1.98 -11.49
CA VAL A 94 -4.90 1.86 -10.47
C VAL A 94 -4.97 0.48 -9.85
N TRP A 95 -3.84 -0.05 -9.40
CA TRP A 95 -3.85 -1.10 -8.39
C TRP A 95 -4.14 -0.47 -7.04
N ALA A 96 -5.04 -1.07 -6.27
CA ALA A 96 -5.32 -0.65 -4.92
C ALA A 96 -5.18 -1.81 -3.95
N VAL A 97 -4.59 -1.55 -2.79
CA VAL A 97 -4.54 -2.47 -1.66
C VAL A 97 -4.96 -1.74 -0.38
N VAL A 98 -5.81 -2.39 0.41
CA VAL A 98 -6.35 -1.80 1.64
C VAL A 98 -5.54 -2.32 2.82
N VAL A 99 -4.96 -1.40 3.60
CA VAL A 99 -4.27 -1.70 4.85
C VAL A 99 -4.88 -0.81 5.92
N SER A 100 -5.86 -1.35 6.64
CA SER A 100 -6.70 -0.58 7.56
C SER A 100 -5.88 0.35 8.48
N PRO A 101 -6.19 1.66 8.53
CA PRO A 101 -7.31 2.35 7.84
C PRO A 101 -7.01 2.87 6.41
N TRP A 102 -5.77 2.82 5.94
CA TRP A 102 -5.33 3.43 4.67
C TRP A 102 -5.56 2.56 3.43
N VAL A 103 -5.61 3.20 2.26
CA VAL A 103 -5.58 2.52 0.96
C VAL A 103 -4.37 2.97 0.17
N PHE A 104 -3.55 2.02 -0.27
CA PHE A 104 -2.39 2.29 -1.11
C PHE A 104 -2.80 2.08 -2.56
N VAL A 105 -2.48 3.05 -3.41
CA VAL A 105 -2.84 3.04 -4.82
C VAL A 105 -1.62 3.27 -5.71
N GLN A 106 -1.54 2.54 -6.80
CA GLN A 106 -0.45 2.63 -7.76
C GLN A 106 -1.01 2.71 -9.19
N PRO A 107 -0.66 3.73 -9.99
CA PRO A 107 -1.10 3.83 -11.37
C PRO A 107 -0.51 2.69 -12.20
N ILE A 108 -1.33 2.17 -13.11
CA ILE A 108 -0.87 1.27 -14.16
C ILE A 108 -0.45 2.16 -15.32
N ASP A 109 0.86 2.26 -15.55
CA ASP A 109 1.43 2.82 -16.79
C ASP A 109 1.44 1.78 -17.92
#